data_AF-A0A8J8NDA9-F1
#
_entry.id   AF-A0A8J8NDA9-F1
#
_cell.length_a   1.000
_cell.length_b   1.000
_cell.length_c   1.000
_cell.angle_alpha   90.00
_cell.angle_beta   90.00
_cell.angle_gamma   90.00
#
_symmetry.space_group_name_H-M   'P 1'
#
loop_
_entity.id
_entity.type
_entity.pdbx_description
1 polymer ?
#
loop_
_entity_poly.entity_id
_entity_poly.type
_entity_poly.pdbx_seq_one_letter_code
_entity_poly.pdbx_strand_id
1 'polypeptide(L)'
;MASTLQRIPSESSSTFLDLSQPLVQKERILIICRVENDGEIKENKPIYIPRLHWQKDLKLSVLGPNDVKVLHNSIQQGVNMIAVSCVESKDDLTYVKKILGSKGQQIKVLAKLQSQRALENFDQILEASDGIIIARGYLGLSLDLEDVVYVQKYIIKKCNTHGKPVLISTQILESMVTKLIPSRSEVVDISNAVYDGVDSLILSPETASGVFYEQATDTMSQICLEAERHINYLKRYHDQQRLLRMHLYQATLDKSADLSLQWSTEDTISSCAVKASFDVKASLIIVFTYSGITARKVAKHKPKCPVMAVTPNEWAAKSMLLHRGVYSMVVGSLIGSDTLITKVLEHCGKSGFIVQGDYVVITSGLSGTVGSTNLLKIIKV
;
A
#
# COMPACT_ATOMS: atom_id res chain seq x y z
N MET A 1 20.43 26.75 53.21
CA MET A 1 19.06 26.57 53.70
C MET A 1 18.50 25.31 53.09
N ALA A 2 18.14 24.35 53.94
CA ALA A 2 17.67 23.03 53.58
C ALA A 2 16.39 23.10 52.72
N SER A 3 16.37 22.44 51.57
CA SER A 3 15.13 22.01 50.92
C SER A 3 15.06 20.50 51.04
N THR A 4 14.29 20.07 52.03
CA THR A 4 14.01 18.70 52.41
C THR A 4 13.56 17.88 51.19
N LEU A 5 14.39 16.95 50.75
CA LEU A 5 13.96 15.79 49.97
C LEU A 5 13.12 14.91 50.91
N GLN A 6 11.79 14.99 50.81
CA GLN A 6 10.93 13.94 51.36
C GLN A 6 10.95 12.75 50.40
N ARG A 7 11.79 11.76 50.70
CA ARG A 7 11.49 10.37 50.39
C ARG A 7 10.27 9.98 51.21
N ILE A 8 9.25 9.42 50.58
CA ILE A 8 8.26 8.59 51.26
C ILE A 8 8.75 7.13 51.13
N PRO A 9 9.09 6.43 52.21
CA PRO A 9 9.25 4.98 52.21
C PRO A 9 8.06 4.30 52.90
N SER A 10 7.44 3.34 52.22
CA SER A 10 7.06 1.99 52.72
C SER A 10 6.10 1.33 51.71
N GLU A 11 6.60 0.33 50.98
CA GLU A 11 6.24 -1.09 51.17
C GLU A 11 4.85 -1.48 50.67
N SER A 12 4.69 -1.46 49.34
CA SER A 12 4.12 -2.59 48.60
C SER A 12 4.55 -2.48 47.13
N SER A 13 4.96 -3.62 46.61
CA SER A 13 5.69 -3.83 45.37
C SER A 13 4.84 -3.57 44.12
N SER A 14 5.18 -2.53 43.36
CA SER A 14 5.12 -2.45 41.88
C SER A 14 4.94 -0.98 41.47
N THR A 15 6.03 -0.29 41.16
CA THR A 15 5.96 1.09 40.65
C THR A 15 5.77 1.04 39.14
N PHE A 16 4.53 1.27 38.70
CA PHE A 16 4.09 1.28 37.30
C PHE A 16 4.52 2.55 36.56
N LEU A 17 4.53 2.44 35.23
CA LEU A 17 4.75 3.56 34.30
C LEU A 17 3.49 4.43 34.26
N ASP A 18 3.44 5.48 35.08
CA ASP A 18 2.31 6.41 35.10
C ASP A 18 2.67 7.75 34.42
N LEU A 19 2.31 7.85 33.13
CA LEU A 19 2.40 9.09 32.35
C LEU A 19 1.25 10.08 32.65
N SER A 20 0.44 9.83 33.68
CA SER A 20 -0.66 10.73 34.08
C SER A 20 -0.23 11.87 35.02
N GLN A 21 0.97 11.80 35.63
CA GLN A 21 1.44 12.82 36.58
C GLN A 21 2.77 13.45 36.19
N PRO A 22 2.80 14.38 35.21
CA PRO A 22 3.98 15.19 34.94
C PRO A 22 4.33 16.05 36.16
N LEU A 23 5.60 16.03 36.60
CA LEU A 23 6.11 16.97 37.59
C LEU A 23 6.46 18.28 36.89
N VAL A 24 5.73 19.35 37.21
CA VAL A 24 6.01 20.69 36.69
C VAL A 24 7.00 21.38 37.60
N GLN A 25 8.21 21.64 37.10
CA GLN A 25 9.22 22.43 37.81
C GLN A 25 9.59 23.64 36.95
N LYS A 26 9.27 24.85 37.45
CA LYS A 26 9.70 26.13 36.87
C LYS A 26 9.53 26.19 35.34
N GLU A 27 8.28 26.10 34.88
CA GLU A 27 7.88 26.24 33.46
C GLU A 27 8.35 25.11 32.51
N ARG A 28 9.00 24.05 33.03
CA ARG A 28 9.32 22.84 32.27
C ARG A 28 8.51 21.66 32.77
N ILE A 29 7.92 20.93 31.83
CA ILE A 29 7.30 19.63 32.09
C ILE A 29 8.43 18.60 32.13
N LEU A 30 8.70 18.04 33.29
CA LEU A 30 9.66 16.95 33.46
C LEU A 30 8.89 15.63 33.60
N ILE A 31 9.22 14.69 32.73
CA ILE A 31 8.71 13.31 32.80
C ILE A 31 9.85 12.45 33.33
N ILE A 32 9.68 11.88 34.52
CA ILE A 32 10.65 11.00 35.15
C ILE A 32 10.29 9.55 34.80
N CYS A 33 11.20 8.84 34.15
CA CYS A 33 11.00 7.46 33.72
C CYS A 33 11.97 6.51 34.43
N ARG A 34 11.56 5.26 34.62
CA ARG A 34 12.45 4.14 35.00
C ARG A 34 12.86 3.39 33.75
N VAL A 35 14.14 3.08 33.62
CA VAL A 35 14.66 2.19 32.58
C VAL A 35 14.30 0.75 32.96
N GLU A 36 13.61 0.04 32.07
CA GLU A 36 13.24 -1.37 32.31
C GLU A 36 14.23 -2.36 31.71
N ASN A 37 14.90 -1.98 30.61
CA ASN A 37 15.91 -2.78 29.95
C ASN A 37 17.18 -1.94 29.79
N ASP A 38 18.32 -2.51 30.17
CA ASP A 38 19.63 -1.89 29.95
C ASP A 38 19.95 -1.77 28.46
N GLY A 39 20.69 -0.73 28.07
CA GLY A 39 21.13 -0.55 26.70
C GLY A 39 21.81 0.79 26.42
N GLU A 40 22.41 0.90 25.25
CA GLU A 40 22.99 2.15 24.75
C GLU A 40 22.00 2.94 23.91
N ILE A 41 21.82 4.22 24.22
CA ILE A 41 21.01 5.16 23.43
C ILE A 41 21.96 6.10 22.70
N LYS A 42 21.89 6.11 21.36
CA LYS A 42 22.65 7.04 20.52
C LYS A 42 21.92 8.38 20.42
N GLU A 43 22.64 9.42 20.01
CA GLU A 43 22.08 10.75 19.77
C GLU A 43 20.99 10.72 18.69
N ASN A 44 20.03 11.65 18.79
CA ASN A 44 18.93 11.86 17.83
C ASN A 44 18.05 10.62 17.58
N LYS A 45 17.96 9.70 18.55
CA LYS A 45 17.03 8.57 18.46
C LYS A 45 15.60 9.04 18.70
N PRO A 46 14.64 8.63 17.85
CA PRO A 46 13.25 9.02 18.03
C PRO A 46 12.70 8.39 19.31
N ILE A 47 11.93 9.18 20.05
CA ILE A 47 11.18 8.69 21.22
C ILE A 47 9.81 8.27 20.71
N TYR A 48 9.41 7.06 21.08
CA TYR A 48 8.10 6.53 20.76
C TYR A 48 7.35 6.25 22.05
N ILE A 49 6.13 6.78 22.17
CA ILE A 49 5.33 6.67 23.38
C ILE A 49 4.02 5.95 23.04
N PRO A 50 3.96 4.62 23.21
CA PRO A 50 2.73 3.87 22.93
C PRO A 50 1.64 4.17 23.96
N ARG A 51 0.38 4.02 23.52
CA ARG A 51 -0.78 3.82 24.41
C ARG A 51 -1.02 4.92 25.44
N LEU A 52 -0.74 6.17 25.08
CA LEU A 52 -1.07 7.31 25.92
C LEU A 52 -2.57 7.64 25.82
N HIS A 53 -3.29 7.61 26.94
CA HIS A 53 -4.73 7.90 26.98
C HIS A 53 -5.06 9.33 26.48
N TRP A 54 -4.18 10.30 26.75
CA TRP A 54 -4.32 11.70 26.28
C TRP A 54 -3.72 11.95 24.89
N GLN A 55 -3.12 10.95 24.24
CA GLN A 55 -2.59 11.11 22.87
C GLN A 55 -3.70 11.48 21.88
N LYS A 56 -4.95 11.09 22.17
CA LYS A 56 -6.13 11.50 21.39
C LYS A 56 -6.35 13.03 21.43
N ASP A 57 -5.90 13.69 22.50
CA ASP A 57 -6.03 15.12 22.74
C ASP A 57 -4.89 15.94 22.13
N LEU A 58 -3.78 15.29 21.76
CA LEU A 58 -2.70 15.93 21.00
C LEU A 58 -3.15 16.23 19.57
N LYS A 59 -3.36 17.52 19.28
CA LYS A 59 -3.63 18.01 17.93
C LYS A 59 -2.31 18.35 17.23
N LEU A 60 -1.51 17.32 16.94
CA LEU A 60 -0.32 17.48 16.12
C LEU A 60 -0.73 17.51 14.65
N SER A 61 -0.19 18.47 13.90
CA SER A 61 -0.32 18.49 12.46
C SER A 61 0.46 17.31 11.87
N VAL A 62 -0.15 16.61 10.90
CA VAL A 62 0.53 15.55 10.13
C VAL A 62 1.75 16.07 9.36
N LEU A 63 1.80 17.38 9.08
CA LEU A 63 2.93 18.04 8.42
C LEU A 63 3.56 19.09 9.33
N GLY A 64 4.88 19.06 9.44
CA GLY A 64 5.68 20.17 9.93
C GLY A 64 5.95 21.23 8.85
N PRO A 65 6.52 22.40 9.23
CA PRO A 65 6.83 23.48 8.28
C PRO A 65 7.79 23.06 7.16
N ASN A 66 8.72 22.14 7.43
CA ASN A 66 9.64 21.62 6.43
C ASN A 66 8.94 20.65 5.46
N ASP A 67 7.99 19.85 5.93
CA ASP A 67 7.24 18.92 5.07
C ASP A 67 6.43 19.68 4.03
N VAL A 68 5.82 20.81 4.40
CA VAL A 68 5.10 21.69 3.45
C VAL A 68 6.02 22.18 2.34
N LYS A 69 7.27 22.58 2.66
CA LYS A 69 8.27 22.97 1.66
C LYS A 69 8.63 21.80 0.75
N VAL A 70 8.80 20.60 1.31
CA VAL A 70 9.09 19.37 0.54
C VAL A 70 7.93 19.04 -0.40
N LEU A 71 6.67 19.19 0.02
CA LEU A 71 5.50 19.00 -0.86
C LEU A 71 5.53 19.95 -2.07
N HIS A 72 5.81 21.24 -1.85
CA HIS A 72 5.91 22.20 -2.95
C HIS A 72 7.05 21.87 -3.92
N ASN A 73 8.21 21.46 -3.41
CA ASN A 73 9.35 21.02 -4.23
C ASN A 73 9.02 19.73 -5.00
N SER A 74 8.27 18.81 -4.40
CA SER A 74 7.86 17.55 -5.01
C SER A 74 6.98 17.77 -6.25
N ILE A 75 6.12 18.79 -6.22
CA ILE A 75 5.31 19.20 -7.39
C ILE A 75 6.22 19.68 -8.52
N GLN A 76 7.23 20.51 -8.20
CA GLN A 76 8.17 21.03 -9.21
C GLN A 76 9.04 19.93 -9.82
N GLN A 77 9.40 18.92 -9.03
CA GLN A 77 10.17 17.76 -9.48
C GLN A 77 9.34 16.72 -10.25
N GLY A 78 8.01 16.86 -10.27
CA GLY A 78 7.13 15.95 -11.01
C GLY A 78 7.09 14.52 -10.44
N VAL A 79 7.20 14.37 -9.11
CA VAL A 79 7.14 13.05 -8.48
C VAL A 79 5.79 12.38 -8.74
N ASN A 80 5.77 11.05 -8.88
CA ASN A 80 4.52 10.32 -9.14
C ASN A 80 3.71 10.04 -7.86
N MET A 81 4.38 9.95 -6.72
CA MET A 81 3.77 9.58 -5.45
C MET A 81 4.44 10.25 -4.26
N ILE A 82 3.68 10.45 -3.20
CA ILE A 82 4.12 10.98 -1.90
C ILE A 82 3.59 10.04 -0.82
N ALA A 83 4.49 9.55 0.02
CA ALA A 83 4.14 8.76 1.20
C ALA A 83 4.07 9.67 2.43
N VAL A 84 2.89 9.83 3.01
CA VAL A 84 2.65 10.67 4.18
C VAL A 84 2.85 9.83 5.43
N SER A 85 3.77 10.25 6.29
CA SER A 85 4.05 9.57 7.57
C SER A 85 3.03 9.98 8.65
N CYS A 86 2.83 9.11 9.64
CA CYS A 86 1.99 9.34 10.82
C CYS A 86 0.56 9.80 10.49
N VAL A 87 -0.04 9.24 9.45
CA VAL A 87 -1.45 9.53 9.10
C VAL A 87 -2.36 8.85 10.11
N GLU A 88 -3.24 9.61 10.76
CA GLU A 88 -4.17 9.09 11.77
C GLU A 88 -5.64 9.35 11.43
N SER A 89 -5.92 10.17 10.41
CA SER A 89 -7.28 10.57 10.02
C SER A 89 -7.42 10.84 8.52
N LYS A 90 -8.67 10.92 8.06
CA LYS A 90 -9.03 11.39 6.71
C LYS A 90 -8.68 12.87 6.49
N ASP A 91 -8.74 13.68 7.54
CA ASP A 91 -8.44 15.11 7.50
C ASP A 91 -6.96 15.37 7.21
N ASP A 92 -6.07 14.52 7.72
CA ASP A 92 -4.63 14.58 7.43
C ASP A 92 -4.35 14.49 5.92
N LEU A 93 -4.96 13.51 5.26
CA LEU A 93 -4.83 13.30 3.82
C LEU A 93 -5.50 14.42 3.03
N THR A 94 -6.64 14.92 3.52
CA THR A 94 -7.35 16.06 2.91
C THR A 94 -6.49 17.33 2.98
N TYR A 95 -5.80 17.55 4.09
CA TYR A 95 -4.88 18.65 4.28
C TYR A 95 -3.69 18.57 3.32
N VAL A 96 -3.06 17.39 3.19
CA VAL A 96 -1.98 17.15 2.22
C VAL A 96 -2.45 17.44 0.80
N LYS A 97 -3.61 16.90 0.38
CA LYS A 97 -4.18 17.12 -0.96
C LYS A 97 -4.52 18.59 -1.21
N LYS A 98 -4.95 19.33 -0.19
CA LYS A 98 -5.20 20.78 -0.28
C LYS A 98 -3.91 21.56 -0.57
N ILE A 99 -2.79 21.19 0.05
CA ILE A 99 -1.48 21.81 -0.21
C ILE A 99 -0.98 21.49 -1.62
N LEU A 100 -1.16 20.24 -2.08
CA LEU A 100 -0.83 19.84 -3.45
C LEU A 100 -1.63 20.64 -4.49
N GLY A 101 -2.91 20.90 -4.20
CA GLY A 101 -3.79 21.71 -5.04
C GLY A 101 -3.94 21.15 -6.46
N SER A 102 -4.31 22.01 -7.40
CA SER A 102 -4.48 21.62 -8.81
C SER A 102 -3.17 21.19 -9.48
N LYS A 103 -2.04 21.78 -9.06
CA LYS A 103 -0.71 21.47 -9.64
C LYS A 103 -0.21 20.07 -9.27
N GLY A 104 -0.58 19.58 -8.08
CA GLY A 104 -0.23 18.25 -7.60
C GLY A 104 -1.37 17.23 -7.69
N GLN A 105 -2.48 17.55 -8.37
CA GLN A 105 -3.69 16.70 -8.38
C GLN A 105 -3.44 15.28 -8.89
N GLN A 106 -2.47 15.13 -9.79
CA GLN A 106 -2.11 13.81 -10.29
C GLN A 106 -1.43 13.00 -9.19
N ILE A 107 -0.42 13.55 -8.50
CA ILE A 107 0.44 12.86 -7.52
C ILE A 107 -0.35 11.94 -6.56
N LYS A 108 0.06 10.67 -6.50
CA LYS A 108 -0.55 9.67 -5.62
C LYS A 108 -0.17 9.90 -4.17
N VAL A 109 -1.16 10.01 -3.28
CA VAL A 109 -0.92 10.19 -1.84
C VAL A 109 -1.10 8.85 -1.14
N LEU A 110 0.01 8.26 -0.68
CA LEU A 110 0.03 7.00 0.06
C LEU A 110 0.05 7.27 1.56
N ALA A 111 -0.85 6.64 2.32
CA ALA A 111 -0.88 6.78 3.78
C ALA A 111 0.00 5.73 4.45
N LYS A 112 0.98 6.15 5.25
CA LYS A 112 1.78 5.24 6.08
C LYS A 112 1.08 5.02 7.42
N LEU A 113 0.67 3.78 7.66
CA LEU A 113 0.05 3.36 8.91
C LEU A 113 1.14 3.03 9.94
N GLN A 114 1.16 3.78 11.03
CA GLN A 114 2.22 3.73 12.05
C GLN A 114 1.69 3.72 13.49
N SER A 115 0.38 3.94 13.70
CA SER A 115 -0.21 4.06 15.04
C SER A 115 -1.52 3.29 15.18
N GLN A 116 -1.89 2.97 16.43
CA GLN A 116 -3.19 2.36 16.76
C GLN A 116 -4.36 3.23 16.28
N ARG A 117 -4.26 4.56 16.42
CA ARG A 117 -5.31 5.49 15.98
C ARG A 117 -5.55 5.43 14.47
N ALA A 118 -4.49 5.24 13.69
CA ALA A 118 -4.61 5.01 12.25
C ALA A 118 -5.40 3.74 11.92
N LEU A 119 -5.30 2.69 12.77
CA LEU A 119 -6.09 1.46 12.63
C LEU A 119 -7.56 1.67 13.01
N GLU A 120 -7.83 2.40 14.10
CA GLU A 120 -9.19 2.77 14.51
C GLU A 120 -9.92 3.52 13.39
N ASN A 121 -9.23 4.40 12.67
CA ASN A 121 -9.77 5.21 11.57
C ASN A 121 -9.49 4.64 10.17
N PHE A 122 -9.05 3.39 10.09
CA PHE A 122 -8.45 2.86 8.87
C PHE A 122 -9.36 2.93 7.65
N ASP A 123 -10.65 2.64 7.79
CA ASP A 123 -11.58 2.66 6.66
C ASP A 123 -11.69 4.08 6.03
N GLN A 124 -11.69 5.14 6.85
CA GLN A 124 -11.73 6.52 6.35
C GLN A 124 -10.40 6.95 5.71
N ILE A 125 -9.27 6.51 6.29
CA ILE A 125 -7.92 6.73 5.74
C ILE A 125 -7.78 5.99 4.40
N LEU A 126 -8.27 4.75 4.35
CA LEU A 126 -8.28 3.94 3.15
C LEU A 126 -9.11 4.64 2.07
N GLU A 127 -10.32 5.12 2.37
CA GLU A 127 -11.17 5.86 1.43
C GLU A 127 -10.45 7.09 0.85
N ALA A 128 -9.76 7.86 1.69
CA ALA A 128 -9.13 9.12 1.32
C ALA A 128 -7.74 8.99 0.67
N SER A 129 -7.05 7.86 0.81
CA SER A 129 -5.71 7.62 0.26
C SER A 129 -5.74 7.06 -1.17
N ASP A 130 -4.64 7.19 -1.91
CA ASP A 130 -4.45 6.49 -3.18
C ASP A 130 -3.86 5.08 -3.00
N GLY A 131 -3.37 4.76 -1.81
CA GLY A 131 -2.79 3.49 -1.41
C GLY A 131 -2.25 3.53 0.01
N ILE A 132 -1.87 2.37 0.53
CA ILE A 132 -1.49 2.19 1.94
C ILE A 132 -0.07 1.64 2.03
N ILE A 133 0.72 2.15 2.96
CA ILE A 133 2.00 1.58 3.35
C ILE A 133 1.89 1.09 4.79
N ILE A 134 2.08 -0.21 5.01
CA ILE A 134 2.21 -0.82 6.32
C ILE A 134 3.65 -0.63 6.79
N ALA A 135 3.87 0.25 7.77
CA ALA A 135 5.20 0.52 8.32
C ALA A 135 5.42 -0.30 9.59
N ARG A 136 5.84 -1.56 9.40
CA ARG A 136 5.88 -2.59 10.45
C ARG A 136 6.70 -2.21 11.67
N GLY A 137 7.85 -1.56 11.46
CA GLY A 137 8.71 -1.12 12.55
C GLY A 137 8.02 -0.17 13.54
N TYR A 138 7.17 0.75 13.07
CA TYR A 138 6.44 1.68 13.94
C TYR A 138 5.09 1.12 14.38
N LEU A 139 4.34 0.53 13.44
CA LEU A 139 3.02 -0.04 13.72
C LEU A 139 3.11 -1.17 14.77
N GLY A 140 4.17 -1.99 14.69
CA GLY A 140 4.42 -3.06 15.66
C GLY A 140 4.66 -2.57 17.09
N LEU A 141 5.11 -1.33 17.28
CA LEU A 141 5.26 -0.73 18.61
C LEU A 141 3.91 -0.28 19.21
N SER A 142 2.88 -0.08 18.37
CA SER A 142 1.52 0.25 18.84
C SER A 142 0.73 -1.00 19.26
N LEU A 143 1.02 -2.14 18.63
CA LEU A 143 0.21 -3.35 18.70
C LEU A 143 0.63 -4.26 19.85
N ASP A 144 -0.28 -5.13 20.27
CA ASP A 144 0.10 -6.33 21.03
C ASP A 144 0.82 -7.31 20.08
N LEU A 145 1.76 -8.10 20.62
CA LEU A 145 2.64 -8.95 19.82
C LEU A 145 1.86 -9.98 18.99
N GLU A 146 0.80 -10.52 19.59
CA GLU A 146 -0.14 -11.47 18.98
C GLU A 146 -0.95 -10.87 17.82
N ASP A 147 -1.14 -9.56 17.78
CA ASP A 147 -1.98 -8.88 16.79
C ASP A 147 -1.25 -8.50 15.50
N VAL A 148 0.09 -8.44 15.54
CA VAL A 148 0.92 -7.92 14.42
C VAL A 148 0.57 -8.59 13.09
N VAL A 149 0.46 -9.92 13.08
CA VAL A 149 0.16 -10.70 11.87
C VAL A 149 -1.29 -10.50 11.44
N TYR A 150 -2.23 -10.50 12.39
CA TYR A 150 -3.65 -10.31 12.11
C TYR A 150 -3.90 -8.95 11.46
N VAL A 151 -3.35 -7.87 12.04
CA VAL A 151 -3.52 -6.50 11.56
C VAL A 151 -2.96 -6.32 10.15
N GLN A 152 -1.77 -6.87 9.86
CA GLN A 152 -1.22 -6.83 8.50
C GLN A 152 -2.17 -7.50 7.49
N LYS A 153 -2.65 -8.71 7.78
CA LYS A 153 -3.59 -9.43 6.91
C LYS A 153 -4.90 -8.67 6.73
N TYR A 154 -5.40 -8.06 7.80
CA TYR A 154 -6.61 -7.23 7.77
C TYR A 154 -6.45 -6.03 6.83
N ILE A 155 -5.37 -5.26 6.96
CA ILE A 155 -5.08 -4.10 6.11
C ILE A 155 -4.95 -4.53 4.64
N ILE A 156 -4.16 -5.57 4.36
CA ILE A 156 -3.95 -6.06 2.98
C ILE A 156 -5.28 -6.48 2.36
N LYS A 157 -6.09 -7.25 3.10
CA LYS A 157 -7.40 -7.72 2.63
C LYS A 157 -8.32 -6.55 2.29
N LYS A 158 -8.42 -5.56 3.17
CA LYS A 158 -9.22 -4.34 2.94
C LYS A 158 -8.70 -3.54 1.75
N CYS A 159 -7.39 -3.35 1.60
CA CYS A 159 -6.84 -2.67 0.42
C CYS A 159 -7.19 -3.40 -0.87
N ASN A 160 -7.02 -4.72 -0.89
CA ASN A 160 -7.36 -5.57 -2.02
C ASN A 160 -8.85 -5.54 -2.37
N THR A 161 -9.77 -5.47 -1.39
CA THR A 161 -11.21 -5.34 -1.70
C THR A 161 -11.56 -3.98 -2.28
N HIS A 162 -10.85 -2.92 -1.90
CA HIS A 162 -11.04 -1.57 -2.46
C HIS A 162 -10.23 -1.33 -3.75
N GLY A 163 -9.38 -2.28 -4.15
CA GLY A 163 -8.48 -2.14 -5.29
C GLY A 163 -7.43 -1.04 -5.09
N LYS A 164 -7.10 -0.70 -3.85
CA LYS A 164 -6.03 0.26 -3.53
C LYS A 164 -4.72 -0.51 -3.32
N PRO A 165 -3.59 -0.03 -3.87
CA PRO A 165 -2.32 -0.71 -3.71
C PRO A 165 -1.91 -0.70 -2.25
N VAL A 166 -1.43 -1.84 -1.76
CA VAL A 166 -0.88 -1.98 -0.41
C VAL A 166 0.57 -2.41 -0.46
N LEU A 167 1.40 -1.66 0.26
CA LEU A 167 2.84 -1.87 0.33
C LEU A 167 3.24 -2.20 1.76
N ILE A 168 4.28 -3.00 1.91
CA ILE A 168 4.90 -3.24 3.22
C ILE A 168 6.30 -2.65 3.21
N SER A 169 6.64 -1.94 4.29
CA SER A 169 7.96 -1.34 4.49
C SER A 169 8.56 -1.78 5.82
N THR A 170 9.88 -1.67 5.89
CA THR A 170 10.73 -1.99 7.06
C THR A 170 10.73 -3.48 7.44
N GLN A 171 11.87 -3.93 7.98
CA GLN A 171 12.08 -5.31 8.47
C GLN A 171 11.87 -6.39 7.39
N ILE A 172 12.06 -6.08 6.10
CA ILE A 172 11.80 -7.03 5.00
C ILE A 172 13.00 -7.96 4.78
N LEU A 173 14.17 -7.39 4.47
CA LEU A 173 15.45 -8.11 4.34
C LEU A 173 16.51 -7.42 5.22
N GLU A 174 16.14 -7.04 6.44
CA GLU A 174 16.97 -6.26 7.37
C GLU A 174 18.36 -6.88 7.58
N SER A 175 18.45 -8.21 7.65
CA SER A 175 19.73 -8.89 7.79
C SER A 175 20.67 -8.64 6.61
N MET A 176 20.13 -8.37 5.42
CA MET A 176 20.89 -8.11 4.20
C MET A 176 21.50 -6.70 4.13
N VAL A 177 21.22 -5.82 5.10
CA VAL A 177 21.96 -4.56 5.25
C VAL A 177 23.47 -4.85 5.42
N THR A 178 23.81 -5.92 6.14
CA THR A 178 25.19 -6.30 6.47
C THR A 178 25.58 -7.69 6.00
N LYS A 179 24.64 -8.54 5.60
CA LYS A 179 24.88 -9.93 5.18
C LYS A 179 24.49 -10.15 3.72
N LEU A 180 25.16 -11.09 3.07
CA LEU A 180 24.89 -11.41 1.66
C LEU A 180 23.62 -12.26 1.48
N ILE A 181 23.16 -12.95 2.51
CA ILE A 181 22.04 -13.91 2.45
C ILE A 181 21.08 -13.59 3.59
N PRO A 182 19.75 -13.58 3.34
CA PRO A 182 18.78 -13.30 4.37
C PRO A 182 18.57 -14.49 5.32
N SER A 183 17.93 -14.20 6.45
CA SER A 183 17.44 -15.24 7.34
C SER A 183 16.27 -16.02 6.72
N ARG A 184 16.10 -17.27 7.14
CA ARG A 184 14.95 -18.10 6.73
C ARG A 184 13.62 -17.48 7.16
N SER A 185 13.59 -16.80 8.31
CA SER A 185 12.41 -16.09 8.79
C SER A 185 11.99 -14.94 7.88
N GLU A 186 12.93 -14.16 7.34
CA GLU A 186 12.64 -13.08 6.38
C GLU A 186 12.07 -13.65 5.08
N VAL A 187 12.62 -14.75 4.57
CA VAL A 187 12.11 -15.43 3.37
C VAL A 187 10.66 -15.89 3.57
N VAL A 188 10.35 -16.50 4.72
CA VAL A 188 8.99 -16.96 5.07
C VAL A 188 8.03 -15.78 5.20
N ASP A 189 8.46 -14.70 5.84
CA ASP A 189 7.67 -13.49 6.03
C ASP A 189 7.31 -12.81 4.70
N ILE A 190 8.28 -12.60 3.81
CA ILE A 190 8.07 -12.09 2.44
C ILE A 190 7.10 -12.97 1.67
N SER A 191 7.31 -14.28 1.69
CA SER A 191 6.46 -15.24 0.98
C SER A 191 5.00 -15.15 1.47
N ASN A 192 4.80 -15.05 2.79
CA ASN A 192 3.47 -14.86 3.37
C ASN A 192 2.81 -13.54 2.98
N ALA A 193 3.57 -12.43 2.94
CA ALA A 193 3.05 -11.16 2.43
C ALA A 193 2.57 -11.25 0.97
N VAL A 194 3.32 -11.97 0.12
CA VAL A 194 2.93 -12.26 -1.27
C VAL A 194 1.67 -13.13 -1.34
N TYR A 195 1.52 -14.10 -0.45
CA TYR A 195 0.31 -14.93 -0.34
C TYR A 195 -0.91 -14.15 0.14
N ASP A 196 -0.72 -13.21 1.07
CA ASP A 196 -1.76 -12.31 1.56
C ASP A 196 -2.23 -11.33 0.49
N GLY A 197 -1.41 -11.12 -0.54
CA GLY A 197 -1.76 -10.35 -1.73
C GLY A 197 -1.28 -8.90 -1.66
N VAL A 198 -0.13 -8.67 -1.03
CA VAL A 198 0.58 -7.37 -1.11
C VAL A 198 0.83 -6.98 -2.56
N ASP A 199 0.80 -5.67 -2.85
CA ASP A 199 1.11 -5.16 -4.19
C ASP A 199 2.60 -4.89 -4.37
N SER A 200 3.30 -4.41 -3.34
CA SER A 200 4.76 -4.19 -3.39
C SER A 200 5.43 -4.29 -2.02
N LEU A 201 6.74 -4.54 -2.03
CA LEU A 201 7.59 -4.56 -0.85
C LEU A 201 8.65 -3.46 -0.99
N ILE A 202 8.96 -2.77 0.10
CA ILE A 202 9.88 -1.63 0.12
C ILE A 202 11.16 -2.03 0.87
N LEU A 203 12.27 -2.13 0.14
CA LEU A 203 13.61 -2.14 0.72
C LEU A 203 13.95 -0.73 1.21
N SER A 204 14.39 -0.63 2.46
CA SER A 204 14.68 0.61 3.17
C SER A 204 16.20 0.75 3.42
N PRO A 205 16.78 0.39 4.58
CA PRO A 205 18.23 0.50 4.74
C PRO A 205 19.02 -0.43 3.81
N GLU A 206 18.41 -1.52 3.35
CA GLU A 206 19.05 -2.54 2.50
C GLU A 206 19.61 -1.95 1.20
N THR A 207 18.88 -1.01 0.59
CA THR A 207 19.28 -0.33 -0.65
C THR A 207 19.82 1.07 -0.44
N ALA A 208 19.40 1.75 0.63
CA ALA A 208 19.84 3.13 0.91
C ALA A 208 21.26 3.21 1.49
N SER A 209 21.64 2.22 2.31
CA SER A 209 22.92 2.23 3.04
C SER A 209 23.57 0.84 3.17
N GLY A 210 22.91 -0.20 2.68
CA GLY A 210 23.39 -1.58 2.76
C GLY A 210 24.53 -1.84 1.79
N VAL A 211 25.41 -2.78 2.17
CA VAL A 211 26.58 -3.16 1.37
C VAL A 211 26.20 -4.00 0.15
N PHE A 212 25.12 -4.78 0.26
CA PHE A 212 24.67 -5.76 -0.74
C PHE A 212 23.36 -5.35 -1.42
N TYR A 213 23.22 -4.07 -1.80
CA TYR A 213 21.96 -3.50 -2.30
C TYR A 213 21.44 -4.17 -3.60
N GLU A 214 22.34 -4.57 -4.52
CA GLU A 214 21.96 -5.32 -5.73
C GLU A 214 21.43 -6.71 -5.35
N GLN A 215 22.18 -7.44 -4.52
CA GLN A 215 21.79 -8.79 -4.11
C GLN A 215 20.52 -8.80 -3.26
N ALA A 216 20.28 -7.77 -2.44
CA ALA A 216 19.03 -7.62 -1.70
C ALA A 216 17.84 -7.45 -2.66
N THR A 217 18.00 -6.68 -3.72
CA THR A 217 16.97 -6.47 -4.75
C THR A 217 16.70 -7.76 -5.53
N ASP A 218 17.75 -8.45 -5.99
CA ASP A 218 17.62 -9.72 -6.71
C ASP A 218 17.00 -10.81 -5.83
N THR A 219 17.45 -10.91 -4.58
CA THR A 219 16.92 -11.89 -3.61
C THR A 219 15.44 -11.65 -3.34
N MET A 220 15.03 -10.40 -3.13
CA MET A 220 13.61 -10.06 -3.00
C MET A 220 12.80 -10.52 -4.21
N SER A 221 13.30 -10.23 -5.42
CA SER A 221 12.62 -10.60 -6.66
C SER A 221 12.47 -12.12 -6.80
N GLN A 222 13.52 -12.88 -6.48
CA GLN A 222 13.47 -14.35 -6.52
C GLN A 222 12.49 -14.94 -5.50
N ILE A 223 12.47 -14.43 -4.27
CA ILE A 223 11.52 -14.89 -3.24
C ILE A 223 10.08 -14.60 -3.69
N CYS A 224 9.82 -13.40 -4.20
CA CYS A 224 8.52 -13.04 -4.75
C CYS A 224 8.13 -13.98 -5.88
N LEU A 225 8.98 -14.15 -6.90
CA LEU A 225 8.71 -15.01 -8.05
C LEU A 225 8.39 -16.45 -7.63
N GLU A 226 9.15 -17.00 -6.68
CA GLU A 226 8.91 -18.34 -6.17
C GLU A 226 7.59 -18.44 -5.40
N ALA A 227 7.29 -17.48 -4.51
CA ALA A 227 5.99 -17.44 -3.83
C ALA A 227 4.83 -17.33 -4.83
N GLU A 228 4.97 -16.52 -5.89
CA GLU A 228 3.93 -16.35 -6.90
C GLU A 228 3.59 -17.63 -7.68
N ARG A 229 4.56 -18.54 -7.87
CA ARG A 229 4.34 -19.83 -8.55
C ARG A 229 3.38 -20.75 -7.81
N HIS A 230 3.39 -20.70 -6.47
CA HIS A 230 2.61 -21.61 -5.62
C HIS A 230 1.21 -21.09 -5.28
N ILE A 231 0.81 -19.97 -5.87
CA ILE A 231 -0.50 -19.38 -5.66
C ILE A 231 -1.55 -20.11 -6.51
N ASN A 232 -2.62 -20.57 -5.86
CA ASN A 232 -3.85 -20.95 -6.57
C ASN A 232 -4.66 -19.68 -6.92
N TYR A 233 -4.36 -19.10 -8.08
CA TYR A 233 -4.98 -17.86 -8.55
C TYR A 233 -6.49 -18.00 -8.82
N LEU A 234 -6.95 -19.17 -9.29
CA LEU A 234 -8.38 -19.41 -9.53
C LEU A 234 -9.17 -19.40 -8.21
N LYS A 235 -8.64 -20.08 -7.18
CA LYS A 235 -9.20 -20.05 -5.83
C LYS A 235 -9.20 -18.62 -5.28
N ARG A 236 -8.08 -17.90 -5.39
CA ARG A 236 -7.97 -16.51 -4.94
C ARG A 236 -9.01 -15.61 -5.61
N TYR A 237 -9.18 -15.73 -6.92
CA TYR A 237 -10.20 -15.00 -7.66
C TYR A 237 -11.59 -15.29 -7.09
N HIS A 238 -11.98 -16.55 -6.93
CA HIS A 238 -13.28 -16.91 -6.38
C HIS A 238 -13.50 -16.43 -4.94
N ASP A 239 -12.50 -16.57 -4.07
CA ASP A 239 -12.55 -16.09 -2.68
C ASP A 239 -12.77 -14.57 -2.66
N GLN A 240 -12.08 -13.83 -3.53
CA GLN A 240 -12.26 -12.39 -3.66
C GLN A 240 -13.64 -12.01 -4.19
N GLN A 241 -14.16 -12.73 -5.20
CA GLN A 241 -15.53 -12.51 -5.69
C GLN A 241 -16.56 -12.75 -4.60
N ARG A 242 -16.39 -13.80 -3.80
CA ARG A 242 -17.26 -14.11 -2.67
C ARG A 242 -17.24 -12.98 -1.64
N LEU A 243 -16.05 -12.52 -1.26
CA LEU A 243 -15.89 -11.40 -0.31
C LEU A 243 -16.58 -10.13 -0.82
N LEU A 244 -16.38 -9.76 -2.08
CA LEU A 244 -17.01 -8.57 -2.66
C LEU A 244 -18.54 -8.70 -2.71
N ARG A 245 -19.08 -9.86 -3.07
CA ARG A 245 -20.54 -10.11 -3.08
C ARG A 245 -21.16 -10.09 -1.69
N MET A 246 -20.46 -10.59 -0.67
CA MET A 246 -20.95 -10.53 0.71
C MET A 246 -21.07 -9.09 1.21
N HIS A 247 -20.10 -8.22 0.90
CA HIS A 247 -20.19 -6.79 1.25
C HIS A 247 -21.39 -6.12 0.58
N LEU A 248 -21.63 -6.42 -0.70
CA LEU A 248 -22.81 -5.92 -1.41
C LEU A 248 -24.11 -6.36 -0.73
N TYR A 249 -24.24 -7.65 -0.39
CA TYR A 249 -25.43 -8.17 0.27
C TYR A 249 -25.68 -7.51 1.63
N GLN A 250 -24.62 -7.33 2.42
CA GLN A 250 -24.71 -6.61 3.69
C GLN A 250 -25.15 -5.16 3.47
N ALA A 251 -24.68 -4.51 2.40
CA ALA A 251 -25.07 -3.16 2.05
C ALA A 251 -26.51 -3.00 1.59
N THR A 252 -27.11 -4.05 1.04
CA THR A 252 -28.54 -4.05 0.73
C THR A 252 -29.41 -4.14 1.99
N LEU A 253 -28.90 -4.75 3.06
CA LEU A 253 -29.61 -4.93 4.33
C LEU A 253 -29.44 -3.73 5.28
N ASP A 254 -28.30 -3.06 5.21
CA ASP A 254 -27.94 -1.95 6.09
C ASP A 254 -27.70 -0.66 5.28
N LYS A 255 -28.55 0.36 5.48
CA LYS A 255 -28.40 1.68 4.83
C LYS A 255 -27.14 2.43 5.25
N SER A 256 -26.46 2.00 6.31
CA SER A 256 -25.18 2.56 6.77
C SER A 256 -23.95 1.90 6.13
N ALA A 257 -24.15 0.89 5.29
CA ALA A 257 -23.05 0.16 4.70
C ALA A 257 -22.25 0.98 3.70
N ASP A 258 -20.96 0.63 3.59
CA ASP A 258 -20.01 1.29 2.72
C ASP A 258 -20.38 1.11 1.23
N LEU A 259 -20.98 2.16 0.66
CA LEU A 259 -21.37 2.22 -0.75
C LEU A 259 -20.15 2.26 -1.69
N SER A 260 -18.92 2.48 -1.18
CA SER A 260 -17.70 2.52 -2.00
C SER A 260 -17.36 1.15 -2.63
N LEU A 261 -17.98 0.08 -2.15
CA LEU A 261 -17.82 -1.28 -2.67
C LEU A 261 -18.93 -1.70 -3.65
N GLN A 262 -19.83 -0.78 -4.04
CA GLN A 262 -20.81 -1.06 -5.10
C GLN A 262 -20.13 -1.38 -6.43
N TRP A 263 -20.66 -2.38 -7.13
CA TRP A 263 -20.13 -2.78 -8.42
C TRP A 263 -20.63 -1.84 -9.51
N SER A 264 -19.69 -1.12 -10.13
CA SER A 264 -19.99 -0.39 -11.35
C SER A 264 -19.91 -1.29 -12.59
N THR A 265 -20.31 -0.76 -13.74
CA THR A 265 -20.11 -1.41 -15.05
C THR A 265 -18.64 -1.75 -15.26
N GLU A 266 -17.73 -0.83 -14.93
CA GLU A 266 -16.30 -1.08 -15.10
C GLU A 266 -15.76 -2.18 -14.18
N ASP A 267 -16.23 -2.27 -12.93
CA ASP A 267 -15.85 -3.36 -12.02
C ASP A 267 -16.36 -4.70 -12.55
N THR A 268 -17.60 -4.73 -13.06
CA THR A 268 -18.20 -5.93 -13.65
C THR A 268 -17.39 -6.41 -14.86
N ILE A 269 -17.09 -5.53 -15.81
CA ILE A 269 -16.31 -5.88 -16.99
C ILE A 269 -14.88 -6.29 -16.63
N SER A 270 -14.24 -5.60 -15.67
CA SER A 270 -12.90 -5.95 -15.20
C SER A 270 -12.88 -7.33 -14.55
N SER A 271 -13.88 -7.65 -13.73
CA SER A 271 -14.05 -8.99 -13.13
C SER A 271 -14.27 -10.07 -14.19
N CYS A 272 -15.10 -9.79 -15.21
CA CYS A 272 -15.33 -10.69 -16.33
C CYS A 272 -14.08 -10.89 -17.19
N ALA A 273 -13.25 -9.86 -17.39
CA ALA A 273 -11.99 -9.98 -18.12
C ALA A 273 -11.02 -10.92 -17.41
N VAL A 274 -10.93 -10.83 -16.07
CA VAL A 274 -10.12 -11.75 -15.27
C VAL A 274 -10.70 -13.16 -15.26
N LYS A 275 -12.03 -13.33 -15.21
CA LYS A 275 -12.65 -14.65 -15.36
C LYS A 275 -12.32 -15.26 -16.72
N ALA A 276 -12.51 -14.49 -17.79
CA ALA A 276 -12.24 -14.93 -19.15
C ALA A 276 -10.79 -15.36 -19.32
N SER A 277 -9.83 -14.67 -18.69
CA SER A 277 -8.42 -15.04 -18.79
C SER A 277 -8.13 -16.41 -18.15
N PHE A 278 -8.85 -16.80 -17.10
CA PHE A 278 -8.79 -18.17 -16.58
C PHE A 278 -9.43 -19.18 -17.53
N ASP A 279 -10.63 -18.88 -18.04
CA ASP A 279 -11.42 -19.80 -18.87
C ASP A 279 -10.68 -20.17 -20.17
N VAL A 280 -10.06 -19.18 -20.84
CA VAL A 280 -9.32 -19.40 -22.10
C VAL A 280 -7.82 -19.62 -21.88
N LYS A 281 -7.35 -19.62 -20.63
CA LYS A 281 -5.93 -19.68 -20.26
C LYS A 281 -5.10 -18.61 -20.99
N ALA A 282 -5.57 -17.37 -20.96
CA ALA A 282 -4.91 -16.26 -21.64
C ALA A 282 -3.51 -16.00 -21.06
N SER A 283 -2.55 -15.71 -21.94
CA SER A 283 -1.18 -15.34 -21.56
C SER A 283 -1.10 -13.89 -21.09
N LEU A 284 -2.05 -13.03 -21.47
CA LEU A 284 -2.03 -11.61 -21.18
C LEU A 284 -3.44 -11.01 -21.10
N ILE A 285 -3.62 -10.03 -20.22
CA ILE A 285 -4.76 -9.09 -20.29
C ILE A 285 -4.24 -7.73 -20.77
N ILE A 286 -4.77 -7.21 -21.86
CA ILE A 286 -4.46 -5.86 -22.36
C ILE A 286 -5.58 -4.91 -21.93
N VAL A 287 -5.20 -3.80 -21.30
CA VAL A 287 -6.13 -2.80 -20.79
C VAL A 287 -5.83 -1.46 -21.43
N PHE A 288 -6.74 -0.96 -22.27
CA PHE A 288 -6.63 0.41 -22.79
C PHE A 288 -7.26 1.39 -21.81
N THR A 289 -6.48 2.37 -21.33
CA THR A 289 -6.93 3.28 -20.27
C THR A 289 -6.26 4.65 -20.33
N TYR A 290 -6.99 5.73 -20.03
CA TYR A 290 -6.44 7.09 -19.95
C TYR A 290 -5.92 7.45 -18.55
N SER A 291 -6.65 7.03 -17.50
CA SER A 291 -6.35 7.38 -16.11
C SER A 291 -5.73 6.25 -15.29
N GLY A 292 -5.73 5.03 -15.83
CA GLY A 292 -5.28 3.82 -15.13
C GLY A 292 -6.34 3.14 -14.25
N ILE A 293 -7.53 3.74 -14.09
CA ILE A 293 -8.59 3.20 -13.24
C ILE A 293 -9.00 1.79 -13.69
N THR A 294 -9.12 1.54 -14.99
CA THR A 294 -9.48 0.23 -15.52
C THR A 294 -8.44 -0.82 -15.18
N ALA A 295 -7.15 -0.50 -15.36
CA ALA A 295 -6.06 -1.43 -15.04
C ALA A 295 -6.05 -1.76 -13.55
N ARG A 296 -6.28 -0.76 -12.69
CA ARG A 296 -6.47 -0.96 -11.25
C ARG A 296 -7.64 -1.89 -10.94
N LYS A 297 -8.80 -1.72 -11.59
CA LYS A 297 -9.97 -2.58 -11.39
C LYS A 297 -9.71 -4.03 -11.87
N VAL A 298 -8.93 -4.21 -12.93
CA VAL A 298 -8.48 -5.55 -13.36
C VAL A 298 -7.52 -6.14 -12.33
N ALA A 299 -6.49 -5.38 -11.92
CA ALA A 299 -5.48 -5.82 -10.95
C ALA A 299 -6.08 -6.14 -9.58
N LYS A 300 -7.15 -5.43 -9.18
CA LYS A 300 -7.94 -5.72 -7.98
C LYS A 300 -8.30 -7.19 -7.93
N HIS A 301 -8.74 -7.81 -9.03
CA HIS A 301 -9.15 -9.22 -9.08
C HIS A 301 -8.00 -10.23 -9.19
N LYS A 302 -6.74 -9.78 -9.10
CA LYS A 302 -5.50 -10.57 -9.04
C LYS A 302 -5.46 -11.71 -10.11
N PRO A 303 -5.49 -11.37 -11.41
CA PRO A 303 -5.33 -12.35 -12.48
C PRO A 303 -3.99 -13.10 -12.36
N LYS A 304 -3.94 -14.33 -12.89
CA LYS A 304 -2.68 -15.11 -12.97
C LYS A 304 -1.73 -14.53 -14.02
N CYS A 305 -2.25 -14.18 -15.18
CA CYS A 305 -1.47 -13.62 -16.27
C CYS A 305 -1.17 -12.13 -16.01
N PRO A 306 -0.07 -11.60 -16.57
CA PRO A 306 0.23 -10.17 -16.51
C PRO A 306 -0.88 -9.31 -17.09
N VAL A 307 -0.92 -8.05 -16.66
CA VAL A 307 -1.82 -7.02 -17.17
C VAL A 307 -0.98 -5.95 -17.88
N MET A 308 -1.13 -5.81 -19.19
CA MET A 308 -0.50 -4.74 -19.98
C MET A 308 -1.45 -3.55 -20.09
N ALA A 309 -1.17 -2.49 -19.34
CA ALA A 309 -1.94 -1.25 -19.37
C ALA A 309 -1.40 -0.28 -20.43
N VAL A 310 -2.17 -0.06 -21.48
CA VAL A 310 -1.82 0.80 -22.61
C VAL A 310 -2.47 2.16 -22.43
N THR A 311 -1.68 3.23 -22.43
CA THR A 311 -2.16 4.59 -22.12
C THR A 311 -1.39 5.67 -22.87
N PRO A 312 -2.01 6.81 -23.22
CA PRO A 312 -1.28 7.97 -23.71
C PRO A 312 -0.77 8.88 -22.59
N ASN A 313 -1.12 8.58 -21.34
CA ASN A 313 -0.73 9.39 -20.19
C ASN A 313 0.46 8.76 -19.47
N GLU A 314 1.64 9.36 -19.62
CA GLU A 314 2.87 8.91 -18.95
C GLU A 314 2.73 8.85 -17.43
N TRP A 315 1.99 9.79 -16.85
CA TRP A 315 1.80 9.83 -15.41
C TRP A 315 0.93 8.65 -14.94
N ALA A 316 -0.11 8.31 -15.71
CA ALA A 316 -0.91 7.11 -15.45
C ALA A 316 -0.07 5.84 -15.60
N ALA A 317 0.77 5.76 -16.64
CA ALA A 317 1.67 4.62 -16.87
C ALA A 317 2.55 4.36 -15.64
N LYS A 318 3.26 5.38 -15.13
CA LYS A 318 4.12 5.27 -13.95
C LYS A 318 3.34 4.91 -12.68
N SER A 319 2.14 5.48 -12.51
CA SER A 319 1.31 5.23 -11.32
C SER A 319 0.75 3.81 -11.27
N MET A 320 0.50 3.20 -12.43
CA MET A 320 -0.02 1.83 -12.51
C MET A 320 0.99 0.77 -12.05
N LEU A 321 2.28 1.07 -12.09
CA LEU A 321 3.35 0.18 -11.61
C LEU A 321 3.26 -0.12 -10.10
N LEU A 322 2.45 0.64 -9.35
CA LEU A 322 2.13 0.35 -7.95
C LEU A 322 1.25 -0.90 -7.78
N HIS A 323 0.60 -1.37 -8.84
CA HIS A 323 -0.30 -2.51 -8.78
C HIS A 323 0.43 -3.78 -9.21
N ARG A 324 0.32 -4.83 -8.40
CA ARG A 324 0.95 -6.12 -8.68
C ARG A 324 0.50 -6.68 -10.02
N GLY A 325 1.47 -7.15 -10.80
CA GLY A 325 1.25 -7.80 -12.09
C GLY A 325 0.86 -6.84 -13.22
N VAL A 326 0.87 -5.52 -12.98
CA VAL A 326 0.59 -4.50 -14.00
C VAL A 326 1.88 -3.97 -14.59
N TYR A 327 1.96 -4.05 -15.92
CA TYR A 327 2.96 -3.43 -16.76
C TYR A 327 2.31 -2.30 -17.55
N SER A 328 3.08 -1.30 -17.98
CA SER A 328 2.53 -0.16 -18.72
C SER A 328 3.24 0.10 -20.04
N MET A 329 2.47 0.46 -21.07
CA MET A 329 2.97 0.88 -22.37
C MET A 329 2.40 2.26 -22.72
N VAL A 330 3.28 3.23 -22.99
CA VAL A 330 2.88 4.57 -23.42
C VAL A 330 2.70 4.62 -24.94
N VAL A 331 1.58 5.17 -25.42
CA VAL A 331 1.26 5.31 -26.84
C VAL A 331 0.79 6.73 -27.17
N GLY A 332 0.87 7.18 -28.42
CA GLY A 332 0.47 8.55 -28.76
C GLY A 332 -1.04 8.82 -28.62
N SER A 333 -1.89 7.84 -28.96
CA SER A 333 -3.35 7.97 -28.90
C SER A 333 -4.01 6.60 -28.82
N LEU A 334 -5.20 6.54 -28.21
CA LEU A 334 -6.05 5.35 -28.17
C LEU A 334 -7.11 5.31 -29.30
N ILE A 335 -7.13 6.33 -30.17
CA ILE A 335 -8.07 6.43 -31.30
C ILE A 335 -7.67 5.41 -32.40
N GLY A 336 -8.65 4.72 -33.00
CA GLY A 336 -8.39 3.75 -34.08
C GLY A 336 -7.94 2.38 -33.55
N SER A 337 -8.70 1.82 -32.61
CA SER A 337 -8.33 0.70 -31.73
C SER A 337 -7.80 -0.55 -32.44
N ASP A 338 -8.26 -0.89 -33.65
CA ASP A 338 -7.86 -2.15 -34.29
C ASP A 338 -6.39 -2.13 -34.78
N THR A 339 -5.95 -1.00 -35.35
CA THR A 339 -4.54 -0.83 -35.74
C THR A 339 -3.64 -0.77 -34.51
N LEU A 340 -4.13 -0.16 -33.43
CA LEU A 340 -3.42 -0.08 -32.16
C LEU A 340 -3.28 -1.45 -31.50
N ILE A 341 -4.32 -2.28 -31.50
CA ILE A 341 -4.27 -3.65 -30.99
C ILE A 341 -3.15 -4.42 -31.67
N THR A 342 -3.04 -4.33 -33.00
CA THR A 342 -1.97 -5.02 -33.76
C THR A 342 -0.58 -4.58 -33.29
N LYS A 343 -0.34 -3.27 -33.16
CA LYS A 343 0.94 -2.73 -32.66
C LYS A 343 1.25 -3.17 -31.22
N VAL A 344 0.24 -3.21 -30.35
CA VAL A 344 0.40 -3.66 -28.97
C VAL A 344 0.75 -5.15 -28.94
N LEU A 345 0.10 -5.98 -29.75
CA LEU A 345 0.42 -7.40 -29.84
C LEU A 345 1.84 -7.63 -30.37
N GLU A 346 2.26 -6.91 -31.42
CA GLU A 346 3.63 -6.98 -31.92
C GLU A 346 4.65 -6.59 -30.83
N HIS A 347 4.38 -5.53 -30.09
CA HIS A 347 5.24 -5.11 -28.98
C HIS A 347 5.28 -6.17 -27.88
N CYS A 348 4.13 -6.70 -27.46
CA CYS A 348 4.05 -7.72 -26.42
C CYS A 348 4.73 -9.03 -26.85
N GLY A 349 4.64 -9.40 -28.13
CA GLY A 349 5.35 -10.55 -28.69
C GLY A 349 6.87 -10.36 -28.68
N LYS A 350 7.37 -9.20 -29.09
CA LYS A 350 8.81 -8.86 -29.02
C LYS A 350 9.34 -8.82 -27.59
N SER A 351 8.52 -8.37 -26.64
CA SER A 351 8.86 -8.29 -25.22
C SER A 351 8.67 -9.62 -24.47
N GLY A 352 8.27 -10.71 -25.15
CA GLY A 352 8.15 -12.04 -24.57
C GLY A 352 6.92 -12.27 -23.70
N PHE A 353 5.90 -11.39 -23.75
CA PHE A 353 4.66 -11.56 -23.00
C PHE A 353 3.68 -12.55 -23.64
N ILE A 354 3.73 -12.71 -24.96
CA ILE A 354 2.82 -13.56 -25.74
C ILE A 354 3.57 -14.23 -26.89
N VAL A 355 3.09 -15.40 -27.31
CA VAL A 355 3.56 -16.11 -28.53
C VAL A 355 2.40 -16.47 -29.45
N GLN A 356 2.70 -16.86 -30.69
CA GLN A 356 1.67 -17.27 -31.65
C GLN A 356 0.85 -18.45 -31.10
N GLY A 357 -0.49 -18.35 -31.22
CA GLY A 357 -1.42 -19.34 -30.69
C GLY A 357 -1.92 -19.05 -29.27
N ASP A 358 -1.33 -18.10 -28.55
CA ASP A 358 -1.81 -17.66 -27.24
C ASP A 358 -3.16 -16.95 -27.33
N TYR A 359 -3.94 -17.02 -26.25
CA TYR A 359 -5.12 -16.18 -26.08
C TYR A 359 -4.77 -14.90 -25.32
N VAL A 360 -5.37 -13.79 -25.73
CA VAL A 360 -5.27 -12.50 -25.04
C VAL A 360 -6.67 -11.96 -24.79
N VAL A 361 -6.90 -11.45 -23.57
CA VAL A 361 -8.13 -10.76 -23.21
C VAL A 361 -7.88 -9.26 -23.28
N ILE A 362 -8.77 -8.53 -23.95
CA ILE A 362 -8.68 -7.08 -24.12
C ILE A 362 -9.88 -6.45 -23.41
N THR A 363 -9.63 -5.39 -22.64
CA THR A 363 -10.69 -4.55 -22.10
C THR A 363 -10.39 -3.06 -22.26
N SER A 364 -11.43 -2.26 -22.52
CA SER A 364 -11.34 -0.82 -22.73
C SER A 364 -12.66 -0.12 -22.41
N GLY A 365 -12.62 1.21 -22.31
CA GLY A 365 -13.82 2.06 -22.36
C GLY A 365 -13.96 2.70 -23.73
N LEU A 366 -15.06 2.42 -24.43
CA LEU A 366 -15.28 2.84 -25.82
C LEU A 366 -15.38 4.37 -26.00
N SER A 367 -15.75 5.11 -24.95
CA SER A 367 -16.14 6.52 -25.09
C SER A 367 -15.00 7.52 -24.88
N GLY A 368 -13.77 7.08 -24.63
CA GLY A 368 -12.64 7.97 -24.29
C GLY A 368 -12.82 8.75 -22.98
N THR A 369 -13.97 8.61 -22.32
CA THR A 369 -14.28 9.20 -21.03
C THR A 369 -13.74 8.33 -19.90
N VAL A 370 -13.11 8.96 -18.91
CA VAL A 370 -12.60 8.27 -17.73
C VAL A 370 -13.75 7.58 -17.00
N GLY A 371 -13.59 6.30 -16.65
CA GLY A 371 -14.59 5.53 -15.92
C GLY A 371 -15.68 4.89 -16.77
N SER A 372 -15.46 4.69 -18.08
CA SER A 372 -16.45 4.11 -19.00
C SER A 372 -16.09 2.72 -19.55
N THR A 373 -15.33 1.91 -18.81
CA THR A 373 -14.95 0.56 -19.25
C THR A 373 -16.19 -0.31 -19.52
N ASN A 374 -16.39 -0.69 -20.79
CA ASN A 374 -17.59 -1.39 -21.25
C ASN A 374 -17.30 -2.44 -22.35
N LEU A 375 -16.05 -2.63 -22.76
CA LEU A 375 -15.65 -3.60 -23.77
C LEU A 375 -14.87 -4.77 -23.15
N LEU A 376 -15.18 -5.98 -23.61
CA LEU A 376 -14.36 -7.18 -23.43
C LEU A 376 -14.25 -7.90 -24.78
N LYS A 377 -13.02 -8.19 -25.21
CA LYS A 377 -12.73 -8.93 -26.45
C LYS A 377 -11.69 -10.00 -26.15
N ILE A 378 -11.88 -11.20 -26.71
CA ILE A 378 -10.89 -12.28 -26.63
C ILE A 378 -10.37 -12.50 -28.04
N ILE A 379 -9.06 -12.57 -28.18
CA ILE A 379 -8.39 -12.83 -29.45
C ILE A 379 -7.37 -13.96 -29.29
N LYS A 380 -7.08 -14.64 -30.40
CA LYS A 380 -5.98 -15.58 -30.51
C LYS A 380 -4.87 -14.91 -31.34
N VAL A 381 -3.64 -14.95 -30.85
CA VAL A 381 -2.45 -14.30 -31.45
C VAL A 381 -1.98 -15.06 -32.67
#